data_AF-A0A3C0C9V2-F1
#
_entry.id   AF-A0A3C0C9V2-F1
#
_cell.length_a   1.000
_cell.length_b   1.000
_cell.length_c   1.000
_cell.angle_alpha   90.00
_cell.angle_beta   90.00
_cell.angle_gamma   90.00
#
_symmetry.space_group_name_H-M   'P 1'
#
loop_
_entity.id
_entity.type
_entity.pdbx_description
1 polymer ?
#
loop_
_entity_poly.entity_id
_entity_poly.type
_entity_poly.pdbx_seq_one_letter_code
_entity_poly.pdbx_strand_id
1 'polypeptide(L)'
;MSGMRFMTQDERGIILRPLLGLTKKQIEEIIKALGFDFVYDISNSYLKFERNFIRLKVLPLIKERFPSIEKAVLRSQKLCAYEHDLAMRYAKPVFESVFNADDPKLPRFDFSKLNLDDEALMLTLLRMFWMSMLTLPPELDVLKSSLNLMRISADQNGLVKHEGVELRRYKNSLYLMNPCIFPARQCFTLKSDQSLHLGDFVYTLQSSSGKEAFSVDGDFVILDFDLKGSQKIKPLHRAHAREIKKLLSEYAVPYFLRQQQCLVKEPSGRILALGDRCACVRAEPSRQSFVLKIQRAG
;
A
#
# COMPACT_ATOMS: atom_id res chain seq x y z
N MET A 1 8.44 12.46 -15.74
CA MET A 1 9.78 12.21 -16.31
C MET A 1 10.69 13.38 -15.96
N SER A 2 11.53 13.27 -14.92
CA SER A 2 12.49 14.33 -14.54
C SER A 2 13.92 14.02 -15.02
N GLY A 3 14.10 12.98 -15.83
CA GLY A 3 15.41 12.38 -16.12
C GLY A 3 16.18 12.00 -14.84
N MET A 4 17.50 11.86 -14.94
CA MET A 4 18.35 11.62 -13.77
C MET A 4 18.49 12.90 -12.93
N ARG A 5 18.51 12.77 -11.60
CA ARG A 5 18.77 13.86 -10.64
C ARG A 5 20.23 13.83 -10.17
N PHE A 6 20.77 15.00 -9.81
CA PHE A 6 22.12 15.15 -9.26
C PHE A 6 22.31 14.29 -8.00
N MET A 7 21.29 14.26 -7.13
CA MET A 7 21.25 13.42 -5.94
C MET A 7 19.96 12.60 -5.96
N THR A 8 20.06 11.32 -5.62
CA THR A 8 18.92 10.43 -5.39
C THR A 8 19.21 9.60 -4.15
N GLN A 9 18.20 9.32 -3.34
CA GLN A 9 18.31 8.43 -2.20
C GLN A 9 17.46 7.19 -2.49
N ASP A 10 18.05 6.01 -2.33
CA ASP A 10 17.35 4.73 -2.38
C ASP A 10 17.73 3.86 -1.17
N GLU A 11 17.22 2.63 -1.14
CA GLU A 11 17.43 1.66 -0.05
C GLU A 11 18.92 1.33 0.19
N ARG A 12 19.79 1.58 -0.79
CA ARG A 12 21.23 1.33 -0.73
C ARG A 12 22.04 2.55 -0.31
N GLY A 13 21.40 3.72 -0.17
CA GLY A 13 22.02 4.96 0.28
C GLY A 13 21.84 6.13 -0.68
N ILE A 14 22.75 7.11 -0.59
CA ILE A 14 22.72 8.34 -1.41
C ILE A 14 23.58 8.14 -2.66
N ILE A 15 22.96 8.23 -3.83
CA ILE A 15 23.63 8.21 -5.13
C ILE A 15 23.84 9.66 -5.59
N LEU A 16 25.10 10.07 -5.66
CA LEU A 16 25.52 11.34 -6.23
C LEU A 16 25.99 11.17 -7.68
N ARG A 17 25.56 12.08 -8.56
CA ARG A 17 25.92 12.13 -9.99
C ARG A 17 26.61 13.46 -10.31
N PRO A 18 27.83 13.71 -9.80
CA PRO A 18 28.51 15.00 -9.92
C PRO A 18 28.77 15.43 -11.37
N LEU A 19 28.97 14.46 -12.26
CA LEU A 19 29.28 14.70 -13.67
C LEU A 19 28.03 14.90 -14.55
N LEU A 20 26.81 14.86 -13.99
CA LEU A 20 25.56 14.92 -14.76
C LEU A 20 25.40 16.23 -15.56
N GLY A 21 26.03 17.31 -15.10
CA GLY A 21 26.03 18.61 -15.78
C GLY A 21 27.10 18.78 -16.87
N LEU A 22 28.01 17.81 -17.02
CA LEU A 22 29.11 17.88 -17.99
C LEU A 22 28.79 17.06 -19.24
N THR A 23 29.19 17.59 -20.39
CA THR A 23 29.16 16.86 -21.66
C THR A 23 30.30 15.85 -21.72
N LYS A 24 30.16 14.80 -22.54
CA LYS A 24 31.22 13.83 -22.79
C LYS A 24 32.53 14.50 -23.22
N LYS A 25 32.44 15.50 -24.11
CA LYS A 25 33.60 16.25 -24.59
C LYS A 25 34.33 16.97 -23.45
N GLN A 26 33.59 17.63 -22.55
CA GLN A 26 34.18 18.29 -21.38
C GLN A 26 34.85 17.28 -20.45
N ILE A 27 34.26 16.09 -20.25
CA ILE A 27 34.88 15.03 -19.44
C ILE A 27 36.18 14.54 -20.08
N GLU A 28 36.19 14.31 -21.40
CA GLU A 28 37.40 13.90 -22.13
C GLU A 28 38.51 14.97 -22.08
N GLU A 29 38.14 16.25 -22.18
CA GLU A 29 39.08 17.38 -22.03
C GLU A 29 39.67 17.45 -20.61
N ILE A 30 38.84 17.27 -19.57
CA ILE A 30 39.29 17.24 -18.17
C ILE A 30 40.24 16.06 -17.93
N ILE A 31 39.90 14.86 -18.40
CA ILE A 31 40.73 13.65 -18.26
C ILE A 31 42.08 13.85 -18.94
N LYS A 32 42.10 14.40 -20.17
CA LYS A 32 43.33 14.72 -20.90
C LYS A 32 44.17 15.77 -20.18
N ALA A 33 43.56 16.84 -19.69
CA ALA A 33 44.25 17.91 -18.98
C ALA A 33 44.88 17.43 -17.66
N LEU A 34 44.25 16.47 -16.99
CA LEU A 34 44.75 15.86 -15.76
C LEU A 34 45.74 14.70 -16.01
N GLY A 35 45.94 14.29 -17.26
CA GLY A 35 46.88 13.22 -17.62
C GLY A 35 46.44 11.83 -17.18
N PHE A 36 45.13 11.59 -17.02
CA PHE A 36 44.62 10.27 -16.64
C PHE A 36 44.42 9.36 -17.86
N ASP A 37 44.96 8.15 -17.79
CA ASP A 37 44.63 7.07 -18.71
C ASP A 37 43.24 6.48 -18.38
N PHE A 38 42.49 6.10 -19.41
CA PHE A 38 41.19 5.45 -19.25
C PHE A 38 40.98 4.35 -20.27
N VAL A 39 40.19 3.33 -19.91
CA VAL A 39 39.90 2.17 -20.75
C VAL A 39 38.48 2.26 -21.29
N TYR A 40 38.31 2.00 -22.59
CA TYR A 40 37.00 1.87 -23.20
C TYR A 40 36.46 0.45 -23.00
N ASP A 41 35.38 0.33 -22.22
CA ASP A 41 34.71 -0.96 -22.03
C ASP A 41 34.01 -1.39 -23.33
N ILE A 42 34.41 -2.54 -23.87
CA ILE A 42 33.94 -3.15 -25.12
C ILE A 42 32.44 -3.45 -25.07
N SER A 43 31.86 -3.66 -23.87
CA SER A 43 30.42 -3.89 -23.66
C SER A 43 29.55 -2.73 -24.18
N ASN A 44 30.12 -1.52 -24.24
CA ASN A 44 29.44 -0.31 -24.72
C ASN A 44 29.11 -0.31 -26.21
N SER A 45 29.72 -1.21 -26.98
CA SER A 45 29.55 -1.33 -28.43
C SER A 45 28.45 -2.33 -28.82
N TYR A 46 27.93 -3.10 -27.85
CA TYR A 46 26.90 -4.11 -28.12
C TYR A 46 25.53 -3.48 -28.27
N LEU A 47 24.98 -3.54 -29.49
CA LEU A 47 23.66 -2.99 -29.82
C LEU A 47 22.47 -3.79 -29.27
N LYS A 48 22.71 -4.96 -28.67
CA LYS A 48 21.67 -5.80 -28.04
C LYS A 48 20.94 -5.07 -26.90
N PHE A 49 21.60 -4.12 -26.24
CA PHE A 49 20.99 -3.31 -25.20
C PHE A 49 20.34 -2.06 -25.80
N GLU A 50 19.06 -1.83 -25.51
CA GLU A 50 18.29 -0.69 -26.04
C GLU A 50 18.98 0.66 -25.82
N ARG A 51 19.61 0.85 -24.66
CA ARG A 51 20.40 2.06 -24.36
C ARG A 51 21.54 2.25 -25.35
N ASN A 52 22.25 1.19 -25.71
CA ASN A 52 23.37 1.24 -26.67
C ASN A 52 22.85 1.48 -28.09
N PHE A 53 21.75 0.86 -28.47
CA PHE A 53 21.09 1.13 -29.75
C PHE A 53 20.69 2.60 -29.89
N ILE A 54 20.01 3.17 -28.88
CA ILE A 54 19.64 4.59 -28.88
C ILE A 54 20.89 5.46 -28.98
N ARG A 55 21.93 5.18 -28.19
CA ARG A 55 23.16 5.98 -28.17
C ARG A 55 23.94 5.93 -29.49
N LEU A 56 24.06 4.75 -30.09
CA LEU A 56 24.96 4.50 -31.22
C LEU A 56 24.27 4.62 -32.58
N LYS A 57 22.96 4.42 -32.66
CA LYS A 57 22.20 4.46 -33.93
C LYS A 57 21.23 5.61 -33.99
N VAL A 58 20.43 5.82 -32.94
CA VAL A 58 19.34 6.81 -32.98
C VAL A 58 19.84 8.23 -32.75
N LEU A 59 20.56 8.47 -31.65
CA LEU A 59 21.03 9.82 -31.29
C LEU A 59 21.92 10.47 -32.36
N PRO A 60 22.86 9.78 -33.05
CA PRO A 60 23.64 10.38 -34.12
C PRO A 60 22.78 10.89 -35.28
N LEU A 61 21.80 10.10 -35.73
CA LEU A 61 20.89 10.48 -36.81
C LEU A 61 20.05 11.71 -36.43
N ILE A 62 19.58 11.77 -35.19
CA ILE A 62 18.81 12.93 -34.70
C ILE A 62 19.71 14.17 -34.61
N LYS A 63 20.96 14.04 -34.16
CA LYS A 63 21.91 15.17 -34.09
C LYS A 63 22.29 15.73 -35.44
N GLU A 64 22.43 14.88 -36.45
CA GLU A 64 22.72 15.30 -37.83
C GLU A 64 21.63 16.24 -38.35
N ARG A 65 20.36 15.87 -38.13
CA ARG A 65 19.21 16.69 -38.55
C ARG A 65 18.91 17.85 -37.62
N PHE A 66 19.16 17.70 -36.32
CA PHE A 66 18.88 18.68 -35.26
C PHE A 66 20.09 18.87 -34.33
N PRO A 67 21.06 19.73 -34.72
CA PRO A 67 22.31 19.91 -33.97
C PRO A 67 22.13 20.36 -32.51
N SER A 68 21.01 21.02 -32.21
CA SER A 68 20.69 21.55 -30.87
C SER A 68 19.85 20.60 -30.00
N ILE A 69 19.61 19.36 -30.43
CA ILE A 69 18.69 18.43 -29.74
C ILE A 69 19.08 18.17 -28.28
N GLU A 70 20.37 18.00 -27.97
CA GLU A 70 20.82 17.73 -26.60
C GLU A 70 20.48 18.89 -25.66
N LYS A 71 20.71 20.13 -26.11
CA LYS A 71 20.35 21.34 -25.34
C LYS A 71 18.83 21.44 -25.16
N ALA A 72 18.05 21.11 -26.20
CA ALA A 72 16.59 21.12 -26.15
C ALA A 72 16.05 20.07 -25.15
N VAL A 73 16.58 18.85 -25.18
CA VAL A 73 16.21 17.77 -24.25
C VAL A 73 16.56 18.14 -22.80
N LEU A 74 17.77 18.66 -22.55
CA LEU A 74 18.17 19.11 -21.22
C LEU A 74 17.30 20.25 -20.70
N ARG A 75 16.96 21.22 -21.56
CA ARG A 75 16.04 22.31 -21.21
C ARG A 75 14.65 21.76 -20.88
N SER A 76 14.11 20.85 -21.69
CA SER A 76 12.81 20.21 -21.44
C SER A 76 12.82 19.44 -20.11
N GLN A 77 13.86 18.64 -19.85
CA GLN A 77 14.02 17.94 -18.58
C GLN A 77 14.01 18.91 -17.38
N LYS A 78 14.73 20.04 -17.50
CA LYS A 78 14.79 21.07 -16.44
C LYS A 78 13.43 21.73 -16.21
N LEU A 79 12.70 22.06 -17.27
CA LEU A 79 11.34 22.63 -17.17
C LEU A 79 10.37 21.65 -16.52
N CYS A 80 10.35 20.38 -16.96
CA CYS A 80 9.50 19.36 -16.35
C CYS A 80 9.83 19.12 -14.88
N ALA A 81 11.11 19.27 -14.48
CA ALA A 81 11.50 19.18 -13.08
C ALA A 81 10.92 20.34 -12.24
N TYR A 82 10.93 21.57 -12.76
CA TYR A 82 10.34 22.73 -12.09
C TYR A 82 8.81 22.64 -12.01
N GLU A 83 8.14 22.23 -13.09
CA GLU A 83 6.69 22.01 -13.10
C GLU A 83 6.29 20.92 -12.11
N HIS A 84 7.08 19.83 -12.05
CA HIS A 84 6.86 18.78 -11.07
C HIS A 84 7.05 19.28 -9.63
N ASP A 85 8.10 20.05 -9.35
CA ASP A 85 8.32 20.63 -8.03
C ASP A 85 7.14 21.53 -7.61
N LEU A 86 6.70 22.41 -8.50
CA LEU A 86 5.54 23.27 -8.27
C LEU A 86 4.27 22.44 -8.00
N ALA A 87 3.99 21.43 -8.83
CA ALA A 87 2.85 20.54 -8.64
C ALA A 87 2.92 19.79 -7.31
N MET A 88 4.10 19.34 -6.90
CA MET A 88 4.30 18.64 -5.62
C MET A 88 4.10 19.56 -4.41
N ARG A 89 4.46 20.85 -4.50
CA ARG A 89 4.18 21.82 -3.42
C ARG A 89 2.68 21.97 -3.18
N TYR A 90 1.86 21.83 -4.21
CA TYR A 90 0.40 21.87 -4.10
C TYR A 90 -0.20 20.52 -3.68
N ALA A 91 0.24 19.42 -4.31
CA ALA A 91 -0.34 18.10 -4.11
C ALA A 91 0.05 17.47 -2.76
N LYS A 92 1.26 17.74 -2.24
CA LYS A 92 1.75 17.08 -1.02
C LYS A 92 0.91 17.38 0.23
N PRO A 93 0.55 18.65 0.55
CA PRO A 93 -0.33 18.93 1.68
C PRO A 93 -1.71 18.27 1.54
N VAL A 94 -2.25 18.23 0.31
CA VAL A 94 -3.52 17.55 0.04
C VAL A 94 -3.37 16.06 0.31
N PHE A 95 -2.31 15.42 -0.20
CA PHE A 95 -2.03 14.00 0.01
C PHE A 95 -1.93 13.65 1.50
N GLU A 96 -1.15 14.43 2.26
CA GLU A 96 -0.97 14.24 3.71
C GLU A 96 -2.30 14.34 4.49
N SER A 97 -3.25 15.15 4.01
CA SER A 97 -4.57 15.29 4.65
C SER A 97 -5.52 14.11 4.40
N VAL A 98 -5.27 13.30 3.37
CA VAL A 98 -6.14 12.19 2.94
C VAL A 98 -5.50 10.81 3.09
N PHE A 99 -4.17 10.76 3.29
CA PHE A 99 -3.40 9.54 3.42
C PHE A 99 -3.26 9.13 4.89
N ASN A 100 -3.52 7.86 5.17
CA ASN A 100 -3.29 7.24 6.48
C ASN A 100 -2.47 5.96 6.28
N ALA A 101 -1.39 5.83 7.05
CA ALA A 101 -0.48 4.69 7.03
C ALA A 101 -0.30 4.08 8.44
N ASP A 102 -1.33 4.13 9.29
CA ASP A 102 -1.29 3.53 10.62
C ASP A 102 -1.00 2.03 10.56
N ASP A 103 -1.52 1.37 9.51
CA ASP A 103 -1.09 0.03 9.08
C ASP A 103 -0.34 0.15 7.74
N PRO A 104 1.00 0.01 7.71
CA PRO A 104 1.78 0.11 6.46
C PRO A 104 1.46 -1.01 5.47
N LYS A 105 0.79 -2.09 5.91
CA LYS A 105 0.35 -3.21 5.03
C LYS A 105 -1.05 -2.97 4.47
N LEU A 106 -1.71 -1.92 4.92
CA LEU A 106 -3.06 -1.54 4.51
C LEU A 106 -3.20 -0.01 4.51
N PRO A 107 -2.34 0.73 3.80
CA PRO A 107 -2.45 2.18 3.75
C PRO A 107 -3.80 2.57 3.12
N ARG A 108 -4.38 3.64 3.64
CA ARG A 108 -5.72 4.13 3.31
C ARG A 108 -5.64 5.52 2.70
N PHE A 109 -6.47 5.75 1.69
CA PHE A 109 -6.64 7.05 1.03
C PHE A 109 -8.11 7.48 1.09
N ASP A 110 -8.43 8.50 1.88
CA ASP A 110 -9.80 9.01 2.08
C ASP A 110 -10.10 10.16 1.11
N PHE A 111 -10.96 9.89 0.13
CA PHE A 111 -11.30 10.86 -0.90
C PHE A 111 -12.65 11.56 -0.66
N SER A 112 -13.23 11.43 0.53
CA SER A 112 -14.56 11.97 0.85
C SER A 112 -14.69 13.49 0.67
N LYS A 113 -13.59 14.24 0.77
CA LYS A 113 -13.54 15.71 0.64
C LYS A 113 -12.84 16.20 -0.63
N LEU A 114 -12.48 15.29 -1.54
CA LEU A 114 -11.75 15.63 -2.76
C LEU A 114 -12.72 15.92 -3.91
N ASN A 115 -12.37 16.92 -4.74
CA ASN A 115 -13.03 17.12 -6.01
C ASN A 115 -12.49 16.11 -7.03
N LEU A 116 -13.30 15.11 -7.39
CA LEU A 116 -12.91 14.04 -8.32
C LEU A 116 -12.85 14.50 -9.78
N ASP A 117 -13.31 15.72 -10.09
CA ASP A 117 -13.25 16.31 -11.43
C ASP A 117 -11.91 16.98 -11.72
N ASP A 118 -11.10 17.27 -10.69
CA ASP A 118 -9.71 17.69 -10.86
C ASP A 118 -8.82 16.47 -11.17
N GLU A 119 -8.89 16.01 -12.41
CA GLU A 119 -8.18 14.80 -12.86
C GLU A 119 -6.66 14.93 -12.69
N ALA A 120 -6.08 16.11 -12.93
CA ALA A 120 -4.64 16.33 -12.79
C ALA A 120 -4.17 16.14 -11.34
N LEU A 121 -4.91 16.72 -10.38
CA LEU A 121 -4.65 16.49 -8.96
C LEU A 121 -4.89 15.03 -8.59
N MET A 122 -6.02 14.44 -8.97
CA MET A 122 -6.37 13.07 -8.60
C MET A 122 -5.33 12.05 -9.11
N LEU A 123 -4.89 12.15 -10.37
CA LEU A 123 -3.86 11.26 -10.90
C LEU A 123 -2.52 11.45 -10.17
N THR A 124 -2.19 12.67 -9.77
CA THR A 124 -0.97 12.96 -8.98
C THR A 124 -1.07 12.31 -7.59
N LEU A 125 -2.19 12.48 -6.89
CA LEU A 125 -2.43 11.91 -5.57
C LEU A 125 -2.47 10.37 -5.61
N LEU A 126 -3.14 9.79 -6.61
CA LEU A 126 -3.19 8.34 -6.81
C LEU A 126 -1.80 7.78 -7.11
N ARG A 127 -0.98 8.49 -7.90
CA ARG A 127 0.41 8.09 -8.13
C ARG A 127 1.21 8.10 -6.84
N MET A 128 1.05 9.11 -5.99
CA MET A 128 1.69 9.14 -4.67
C MET A 128 1.19 7.99 -3.79
N PHE A 129 -0.10 7.66 -3.85
CA PHE A 129 -0.68 6.57 -3.08
C PHE A 129 -0.10 5.21 -3.48
N TRP A 130 -0.10 4.88 -4.77
CA TRP A 130 0.52 3.65 -5.29
C TRP A 130 2.00 3.54 -4.93
N MET A 131 2.74 4.65 -5.02
CA MET A 131 4.16 4.71 -4.62
C MET A 131 4.40 4.45 -3.13
N SER A 132 3.37 4.38 -2.27
CA SER A 132 3.54 3.95 -0.88
C SER A 132 3.81 2.45 -0.73
N MET A 133 3.47 1.64 -1.74
CA MET A 133 3.72 0.18 -1.76
C MET A 133 4.54 -0.30 -2.97
N LEU A 134 4.84 0.59 -3.92
CA LEU A 134 5.58 0.25 -5.14
C LEU A 134 6.99 0.85 -5.15
N THR A 135 7.90 0.15 -5.80
CA THR A 135 9.27 0.62 -6.09
C THR A 135 9.34 1.48 -7.35
N LEU A 136 8.43 1.25 -8.30
CA LEU A 136 8.34 1.96 -9.58
C LEU A 136 7.00 2.69 -9.70
N PRO A 137 6.96 3.86 -10.38
CA PRO A 137 5.72 4.58 -10.57
C PRO A 137 4.76 3.78 -11.46
N PRO A 138 3.46 3.74 -11.11
CA PRO A 138 2.48 3.05 -11.91
C PRO A 138 2.27 3.73 -13.26
N GLU A 139 1.78 2.96 -14.22
CA GLU A 139 1.40 3.43 -15.55
C GLU A 139 0.14 4.31 -15.48
N LEU A 140 -0.05 5.15 -16.52
CA LEU A 140 -1.18 6.07 -16.58
C LEU A 140 -2.53 5.35 -16.55
N ASP A 141 -2.64 4.19 -17.21
CA ASP A 141 -3.88 3.43 -17.27
C ASP A 141 -4.28 2.85 -15.91
N VAL A 142 -3.30 2.49 -15.08
CA VAL A 142 -3.53 2.08 -13.68
C VAL A 142 -4.10 3.24 -12.88
N LEU A 143 -3.55 4.45 -13.05
CA LEU A 143 -4.04 5.66 -12.37
C LEU A 143 -5.46 6.02 -12.82
N LYS A 144 -5.74 5.97 -14.12
CA LYS A 144 -7.09 6.22 -14.66
C LYS A 144 -8.10 5.19 -14.17
N SER A 145 -7.72 3.91 -14.12
CA SER A 145 -8.55 2.84 -13.56
C SER A 145 -8.83 3.07 -12.08
N SER A 146 -7.83 3.54 -11.33
CA SER A 146 -7.94 3.89 -9.92
C SER A 146 -8.90 5.07 -9.71
N LEU A 147 -8.83 6.10 -10.56
CA LEU A 147 -9.76 7.23 -10.52
C LEU A 147 -11.19 6.79 -10.86
N ASN A 148 -11.36 5.94 -11.87
CA ASN A 148 -12.67 5.38 -12.20
C ASN A 148 -13.25 4.59 -11.01
N LEU A 149 -12.43 3.83 -10.29
CA LEU A 149 -12.83 3.13 -9.07
C LEU A 149 -13.34 4.08 -7.98
N MET A 150 -12.86 5.32 -7.91
CA MET A 150 -13.39 6.35 -6.98
C MET A 150 -14.76 6.88 -7.41
N ARG A 151 -15.09 6.80 -8.71
CA ARG A 151 -16.33 7.33 -9.30
C ARG A 151 -17.48 6.33 -9.34
N ILE A 152 -17.21 5.03 -9.39
CA ILE A 152 -18.28 4.00 -9.39
C ILE A 152 -19.05 3.95 -8.06
N SER A 153 -20.14 3.19 -7.97
CA SER A 153 -20.82 2.98 -6.69
C SER A 153 -19.93 2.19 -5.72
N ALA A 154 -19.97 2.53 -4.43
CA ALA A 154 -19.25 1.80 -3.38
C ALA A 154 -19.72 0.34 -3.19
N ASP A 155 -20.89 -0.01 -3.73
CA ASP A 155 -21.42 -1.38 -3.71
C ASP A 155 -20.79 -2.28 -4.79
N GLN A 156 -20.11 -1.68 -5.77
CA GLN A 156 -19.33 -2.42 -6.74
C GLN A 156 -17.99 -2.73 -6.11
N ASN A 157 -17.73 -4.02 -5.84
CA ASN A 157 -16.48 -4.53 -5.27
C ASN A 157 -15.31 -4.41 -6.28
N GLY A 158 -14.98 -3.18 -6.67
CA GLY A 158 -13.98 -2.89 -7.68
C GLY A 158 -12.56 -3.16 -7.18
N LEU A 159 -11.74 -3.65 -8.09
CA LEU A 159 -10.37 -4.11 -7.85
C LEU A 159 -9.49 -3.66 -9.01
N VAL A 160 -8.41 -2.94 -8.70
CA VAL A 160 -7.34 -2.62 -9.67
C VAL A 160 -6.08 -3.33 -9.19
N LYS A 161 -5.37 -4.02 -10.08
CA LYS A 161 -4.14 -4.76 -9.76
C LYS A 161 -2.97 -4.18 -10.52
N HIS A 162 -1.83 -4.03 -9.85
CA HIS A 162 -0.59 -3.61 -10.50
C HIS A 162 0.61 -4.09 -9.66
N GLU A 163 1.59 -4.73 -10.31
CA GLU A 163 2.84 -5.18 -9.68
C GLU A 163 2.66 -5.93 -8.35
N GLY A 164 1.70 -6.86 -8.30
CA GLY A 164 1.43 -7.66 -7.09
C GLY A 164 0.67 -6.93 -5.98
N VAL A 165 0.30 -5.67 -6.18
CA VAL A 165 -0.50 -4.87 -5.25
C VAL A 165 -1.94 -4.74 -5.75
N GLU A 166 -2.90 -4.81 -4.83
CA GLU A 166 -4.32 -4.63 -5.09
C GLU A 166 -4.83 -3.31 -4.50
N LEU A 167 -5.49 -2.51 -5.32
CA LEU A 167 -6.26 -1.35 -4.92
C LEU A 167 -7.74 -1.72 -4.83
N ARG A 168 -8.30 -1.58 -3.63
CA ARG A 168 -9.70 -1.88 -3.35
C ARG A 168 -10.40 -0.67 -2.75
N ARG A 169 -11.68 -0.51 -3.07
CA ARG A 169 -12.52 0.54 -2.48
C ARG A 169 -13.39 0.00 -1.35
N TYR A 170 -13.53 0.79 -0.29
CA TYR A 170 -14.59 0.63 0.70
C TYR A 170 -15.10 1.99 1.14
N LYS A 171 -16.39 2.25 0.91
CA LYS A 171 -17.03 3.57 1.10
C LYS A 171 -16.27 4.65 0.30
N ASN A 172 -15.87 5.75 0.96
CA ASN A 172 -15.10 6.85 0.36
C ASN A 172 -13.61 6.71 0.61
N SER A 173 -13.10 5.48 0.67
CA SER A 173 -11.67 5.24 0.84
C SER A 173 -11.16 4.14 -0.07
N LEU A 174 -9.95 4.35 -0.56
CA LEU A 174 -9.15 3.35 -1.24
C LEU A 174 -8.16 2.72 -0.25
N TYR A 175 -7.83 1.46 -0.50
CA TYR A 175 -6.88 0.68 0.29
C TYR A 175 -5.92 -0.01 -0.68
N LEU A 176 -4.63 0.06 -0.39
CA LEU A 176 -3.65 -0.80 -1.05
C LEU A 176 -3.35 -1.99 -0.14
N MET A 177 -3.17 -3.15 -0.73
CA MET A 177 -2.73 -4.35 -0.03
C MET A 177 -2.10 -5.34 -0.98
N ASN A 178 -1.17 -6.13 -0.47
CA ASN A 178 -0.77 -7.35 -1.16
C ASN A 178 -1.91 -8.39 -1.03
N PRO A 179 -2.12 -9.24 -2.05
CA PRO A 179 -2.93 -10.44 -1.91
C PRO A 179 -2.47 -11.23 -0.69
N CYS A 180 -3.42 -11.68 0.12
CA CYS A 180 -3.11 -12.43 1.34
C CYS A 180 -3.95 -13.70 1.45
N ILE A 181 -3.39 -14.69 2.12
CA ILE A 181 -4.02 -15.96 2.42
C ILE A 181 -4.82 -15.79 3.72
N PHE A 182 -6.13 -15.96 3.63
CA PHE A 182 -7.02 -15.93 4.79
C PHE A 182 -7.08 -17.30 5.48
N PRO A 183 -7.48 -17.34 6.77
CA PRO A 183 -7.74 -18.58 7.47
C PRO A 183 -8.77 -19.45 6.75
N ALA A 184 -8.59 -20.77 6.82
CA ALA A 184 -9.58 -21.73 6.32
C ALA A 184 -10.89 -21.65 7.13
N ARG A 185 -12.03 -21.93 6.49
CA ARG A 185 -13.36 -21.93 7.13
C ARG A 185 -13.54 -23.16 8.02
N GLN A 186 -12.92 -23.13 9.19
CA GLN A 186 -13.00 -24.17 10.20
C GLN A 186 -12.76 -23.58 11.59
N CYS A 187 -12.79 -24.44 12.61
CA CYS A 187 -12.45 -24.08 13.97
C CYS A 187 -10.97 -24.31 14.25
N PHE A 188 -10.34 -23.40 14.97
CA PHE A 188 -8.98 -23.55 15.49
C PHE A 188 -8.94 -23.25 16.99
N THR A 189 -8.00 -23.88 17.69
CA THR A 189 -7.77 -23.64 19.12
C THR A 189 -6.64 -22.63 19.31
N LEU A 190 -6.89 -21.59 20.10
CA LEU A 190 -5.88 -20.59 20.48
C LEU A 190 -5.73 -20.62 22.01
N LYS A 191 -4.52 -20.92 22.49
CA LYS A 191 -4.16 -20.83 23.91
C LYS A 191 -3.77 -19.40 24.29
N SER A 192 -3.94 -19.04 25.56
CA SER A 192 -3.68 -17.70 26.10
C SER A 192 -2.21 -17.27 26.02
N ASP A 193 -1.28 -18.24 26.03
CA ASP A 193 0.17 -18.04 26.01
C ASP A 193 0.79 -18.19 24.60
N GLN A 194 -0.02 -18.37 23.56
CA GLN A 194 0.46 -18.68 22.21
C GLN A 194 -0.01 -17.67 21.16
N SER A 195 0.77 -17.60 20.09
CA SER A 195 0.38 -16.97 18.83
C SER A 195 -0.04 -18.04 17.84
N LEU A 196 -1.23 -17.91 17.26
CA LEU A 196 -1.71 -18.80 16.22
C LEU A 196 -1.58 -18.14 14.86
N HIS A 197 -0.80 -18.77 13.98
CA HIS A 197 -0.58 -18.32 12.60
C HIS A 197 -1.55 -19.04 11.67
N LEU A 198 -2.42 -18.31 10.99
CA LEU A 198 -3.40 -18.85 10.04
C LEU A 198 -3.33 -18.04 8.73
N GLY A 199 -2.76 -18.64 7.69
CA GLY A 199 -2.43 -17.91 6.47
C GLY A 199 -1.45 -16.77 6.78
N ASP A 200 -1.77 -15.57 6.31
CA ASP A 200 -0.96 -14.36 6.54
C ASP A 200 -1.43 -13.56 7.76
N PHE A 201 -2.10 -14.21 8.73
CA PHE A 201 -2.62 -13.56 9.92
C PHE A 201 -2.13 -14.23 11.20
N VAL A 202 -1.84 -13.43 12.21
CA VAL A 202 -1.45 -13.84 13.55
C VAL A 202 -2.54 -13.46 14.53
N TYR A 203 -3.00 -14.45 15.30
CA TYR A 203 -4.04 -14.32 16.31
C TYR A 203 -3.41 -14.51 17.69
N THR A 204 -3.65 -13.57 18.60
CA THR A 204 -3.13 -13.62 19.98
C THR A 204 -4.21 -13.18 20.97
N LEU A 205 -4.19 -13.75 22.17
CA LEU A 205 -4.99 -13.25 23.30
C LEU A 205 -4.13 -12.26 24.09
N GLN A 206 -4.60 -11.03 24.22
CA GLN A 206 -3.93 -10.00 25.02
C GLN A 206 -4.75 -9.69 26.26
N SER A 207 -4.13 -9.73 27.43
CA SER A 207 -4.80 -9.35 28.68
C SER A 207 -5.25 -7.89 28.61
N SER A 208 -6.54 -7.66 28.88
CA SER A 208 -7.14 -6.34 28.81
C SER A 208 -8.39 -6.28 29.67
N SER A 209 -8.62 -5.12 30.28
CA SER A 209 -9.85 -4.80 31.02
C SER A 209 -10.77 -3.84 30.24
N GLY A 210 -10.53 -3.70 28.93
CA GLY A 210 -11.28 -2.81 28.05
C GLY A 210 -12.70 -3.29 27.76
N LYS A 211 -13.47 -2.45 27.05
CA LYS A 211 -14.86 -2.74 26.66
C LYS A 211 -15.03 -3.97 25.74
N GLU A 212 -13.96 -4.35 25.05
CA GLU A 212 -13.92 -5.49 24.14
C GLU A 212 -13.41 -6.76 24.82
N ALA A 213 -13.06 -6.68 26.11
CA ALA A 213 -12.52 -7.81 26.84
C ALA A 213 -13.62 -8.81 27.22
N PHE A 214 -13.26 -10.08 27.17
CA PHE A 214 -14.08 -11.21 27.60
C PHE A 214 -13.28 -12.11 28.52
N SER A 215 -13.96 -12.77 29.45
CA SER A 215 -13.34 -13.81 30.28
C SER A 215 -13.40 -15.16 29.58
N VAL A 216 -12.39 -15.98 29.84
CA VAL A 216 -12.28 -17.35 29.33
C VAL A 216 -12.36 -18.31 30.51
N ASP A 217 -13.13 -19.38 30.37
CA ASP A 217 -13.12 -20.52 31.30
C ASP A 217 -12.02 -21.49 30.86
N GLY A 218 -10.83 -21.38 31.48
CA GLY A 218 -9.62 -22.14 31.13
C GLY A 218 -8.60 -21.34 30.32
N ASP A 219 -7.66 -22.06 29.70
CA ASP A 219 -6.45 -21.47 29.09
C ASP A 219 -6.54 -21.31 27.56
N PHE A 220 -7.70 -21.59 26.95
CA PHE A 220 -7.85 -21.53 25.50
C PHE A 220 -9.25 -21.15 25.03
N VAL A 221 -9.34 -20.67 23.79
CA VAL A 221 -10.58 -20.37 23.08
C VAL A 221 -10.62 -21.10 21.74
N ILE A 222 -11.82 -21.23 21.19
CA ILE A 222 -12.05 -21.69 19.83
C ILE A 222 -12.30 -20.49 18.93
N LEU A 223 -11.51 -20.34 17.87
CA LEU A 223 -11.72 -19.39 16.79
C LEU A 223 -12.50 -20.08 15.67
N ASP A 224 -13.77 -19.71 15.50
CA ASP A 224 -14.64 -20.26 14.45
C ASP A 224 -14.73 -19.30 13.26
N PHE A 225 -14.19 -19.74 12.12
CA PHE A 225 -14.17 -19.00 10.86
C PHE A 225 -15.33 -19.36 9.90
N ASP A 226 -16.22 -20.29 10.26
CA ASP A 226 -17.43 -20.59 9.46
C ASP A 226 -18.56 -19.57 9.72
N LEU A 227 -18.22 -18.29 9.51
CA LEU A 227 -19.12 -17.17 9.75
C LEU A 227 -20.24 -17.10 8.70
N LYS A 228 -21.48 -17.33 9.12
CA LYS A 228 -22.66 -17.05 8.30
C LYS A 228 -23.08 -15.60 8.50
N GLY A 229 -23.04 -14.79 7.44
CA GLY A 229 -23.36 -13.35 7.53
C GLY A 229 -24.75 -13.03 8.09
N SER A 230 -25.72 -13.95 7.95
CA SER A 230 -27.09 -13.84 8.52
C SER A 230 -27.19 -14.28 9.98
N GLN A 231 -26.17 -14.95 10.53
CA GLN A 231 -26.12 -15.33 11.93
C GLN A 231 -26.19 -14.07 12.79
N LYS A 232 -26.99 -14.12 13.85
CA LYS A 232 -27.17 -13.01 14.79
C LYS A 232 -26.34 -13.26 16.04
N ILE A 233 -25.62 -12.23 16.46
CA ILE A 233 -24.96 -12.18 17.76
C ILE A 233 -25.40 -10.91 18.49
N LYS A 234 -25.29 -10.90 19.82
CA LYS A 234 -25.61 -9.72 20.64
C LYS A 234 -24.32 -9.18 21.25
N PRO A 235 -23.73 -8.11 20.67
CA PRO A 235 -22.63 -7.39 21.32
C PRO A 235 -23.07 -6.84 22.67
N LEU A 236 -22.15 -6.79 23.63
CA LEU A 236 -22.45 -6.48 25.01
C LEU A 236 -23.13 -5.11 25.20
N HIS A 237 -22.74 -4.12 24.39
CA HIS A 237 -23.26 -2.75 24.47
C HIS A 237 -24.56 -2.53 23.69
N ARG A 238 -25.14 -3.58 23.10
CA ARG A 238 -26.39 -3.48 22.32
C ARG A 238 -27.57 -4.06 23.05
N ALA A 239 -28.72 -3.39 22.91
CA ALA A 239 -30.00 -3.89 23.41
C ALA A 239 -30.42 -5.19 22.70
N HIS A 240 -30.24 -5.26 21.37
CA HIS A 240 -30.72 -6.37 20.53
C HIS A 240 -29.60 -7.03 19.73
N ALA A 241 -29.82 -8.31 19.40
CA ALA A 241 -28.95 -9.06 18.51
C ALA A 241 -29.01 -8.52 17.07
N ARG A 242 -27.90 -8.62 16.34
CA ARG A 242 -27.74 -8.11 14.98
C ARG A 242 -26.99 -9.11 14.13
N GLU A 243 -27.30 -9.12 12.83
CA GLU A 243 -26.61 -9.96 11.85
C GLU A 243 -25.12 -9.58 11.76
N ILE A 244 -24.23 -10.58 11.71
CA ILE A 244 -22.77 -10.38 11.64
C ILE A 244 -22.40 -9.48 10.46
N LYS A 245 -23.00 -9.65 9.28
CA LYS A 245 -22.70 -8.79 8.11
C LYS A 245 -23.01 -7.31 8.35
N LYS A 246 -24.05 -7.01 9.15
CA LYS A 246 -24.43 -5.64 9.50
C LYS A 246 -23.48 -5.09 10.55
N LEU A 247 -23.13 -5.89 11.56
CA LEU A 247 -22.14 -5.54 12.58
C LEU A 247 -20.79 -5.19 11.95
N LEU A 248 -20.26 -6.03 11.07
CA LEU A 248 -18.99 -5.78 10.37
C LEU A 248 -19.04 -4.48 9.55
N SER A 249 -20.19 -4.15 8.94
CA SER A 249 -20.35 -2.88 8.22
C SER A 249 -20.39 -1.66 9.14
N GLU A 250 -21.06 -1.79 10.29
CA GLU A 250 -21.17 -0.75 11.33
C GLU A 250 -19.81 -0.49 12.00
N TYR A 251 -19.01 -1.53 12.25
CA TYR A 251 -17.62 -1.43 12.71
C TYR A 251 -16.64 -1.05 11.58
N ALA A 252 -17.15 -0.63 10.42
CA ALA A 252 -16.38 -0.20 9.26
C ALA A 252 -15.33 -1.21 8.77
N VAL A 253 -15.57 -2.52 8.96
CA VAL A 253 -14.69 -3.59 8.47
C VAL A 253 -14.90 -3.75 6.95
N PRO A 254 -13.86 -3.47 6.12
CA PRO A 254 -13.95 -3.61 4.67
C PRO A 254 -14.29 -5.05 4.27
N TYR A 255 -15.12 -5.23 3.25
CA TYR A 255 -15.60 -6.57 2.84
C TYR A 255 -14.47 -7.55 2.53
N PHE A 256 -13.38 -7.05 1.94
CA PHE A 256 -12.20 -7.82 1.58
C PHE A 256 -11.32 -8.21 2.78
N LEU A 257 -11.60 -7.69 3.97
CA LEU A 257 -10.94 -8.05 5.22
C LEU A 257 -11.82 -8.87 6.16
N ARG A 258 -13.09 -9.15 5.80
CA ARG A 258 -14.02 -9.87 6.67
C ARG A 258 -13.66 -11.33 6.88
N GLN A 259 -12.89 -11.93 5.97
CA GLN A 259 -12.48 -13.34 6.08
C GLN A 259 -11.46 -13.59 7.20
N GLN A 260 -10.76 -12.56 7.67
CA GLN A 260 -9.86 -12.70 8.84
C GLN A 260 -10.64 -12.70 10.17
N GLN A 261 -11.93 -12.35 10.15
CA GLN A 261 -12.77 -12.27 11.34
C GLN A 261 -13.27 -13.67 11.70
N CYS A 262 -13.48 -13.92 12.99
CA CYS A 262 -13.98 -15.18 13.53
C CYS A 262 -14.94 -14.92 14.70
N LEU A 263 -15.72 -15.93 15.09
CA LEU A 263 -16.34 -15.94 16.41
C LEU A 263 -15.35 -16.55 17.40
N VAL A 264 -15.10 -15.84 18.49
CA VAL A 264 -14.38 -16.40 19.63
C VAL A 264 -15.39 -17.14 20.49
N LYS A 265 -15.16 -18.42 20.75
CA LYS A 265 -16.06 -19.28 21.51
C LYS A 265 -15.32 -19.99 22.64
N GLU A 266 -16.06 -20.33 23.69
CA GLU A 266 -15.66 -21.34 24.65
C GLU A 266 -15.77 -22.75 24.05
N PRO A 267 -15.10 -23.76 24.65
CA PRO A 267 -15.32 -25.17 24.33
C PRO A 267 -16.79 -25.61 24.46
N SER A 268 -17.55 -24.94 25.35
CA SER A 268 -19.00 -25.13 25.54
C SER A 268 -19.84 -24.71 24.32
N GLY A 269 -19.25 -23.98 23.36
CA GLY A 269 -19.93 -23.38 22.21
C GLY A 269 -20.49 -21.98 22.47
N ARG A 270 -20.37 -21.45 23.69
CA ARG A 270 -20.77 -20.08 24.04
C ARG A 270 -19.92 -19.06 23.28
N ILE A 271 -20.57 -18.06 22.67
CA ILE A 271 -19.89 -16.98 21.93
C ILE A 271 -19.40 -15.91 22.91
N LEU A 272 -18.09 -15.67 22.90
CA LEU A 272 -17.40 -14.68 23.73
C LEU A 272 -17.25 -13.34 23.01
N ALA A 273 -16.87 -13.35 21.74
CA ALA A 273 -16.59 -12.14 20.95
C ALA A 273 -16.72 -12.37 19.43
N LEU A 274 -16.78 -11.27 18.68
CA LEU A 274 -16.60 -11.24 17.23
C LEU A 274 -15.23 -10.63 16.92
N GLY A 275 -14.27 -11.49 16.59
CA GLY A 275 -12.90 -11.11 16.26
C GLY A 275 -12.30 -10.15 17.28
N ASP A 276 -11.67 -9.11 16.76
CA ASP A 276 -11.11 -7.96 17.48
C ASP A 276 -12.10 -6.77 17.53
N ARG A 277 -13.41 -7.00 17.33
CA ARG A 277 -14.40 -5.92 17.11
C ARG A 277 -15.35 -5.68 18.27
N CYS A 278 -15.79 -6.73 18.95
CA CYS A 278 -16.63 -6.59 20.14
C CYS A 278 -16.71 -7.87 20.97
N ALA A 279 -16.88 -7.68 22.29
CA ALA A 279 -17.30 -8.73 23.21
C ALA A 279 -18.83 -8.93 23.16
N CYS A 280 -19.26 -10.18 23.37
CA CYS A 280 -20.65 -10.59 23.56
C CYS A 280 -20.97 -10.91 25.04
N VAL A 281 -19.94 -11.10 25.87
CA VAL A 281 -20.07 -11.37 27.31
C VAL A 281 -19.28 -10.35 28.11
N ARG A 282 -19.67 -10.13 29.38
CA ARG A 282 -18.89 -9.30 30.30
C ARG A 282 -17.64 -10.06 30.75
N ALA A 283 -16.55 -9.32 30.88
CA ALA A 283 -15.42 -9.71 31.70
C ALA A 283 -15.88 -9.87 33.17
N GLU A 284 -15.60 -11.02 33.77
CA GLU A 284 -15.82 -11.28 35.18
C GLU A 284 -14.62 -10.77 35.99
N PRO A 285 -14.82 -9.98 37.06
CA PRO A 285 -13.71 -9.41 37.86
C PRO A 285 -12.80 -10.47 38.49
N SER A 286 -13.33 -11.66 38.72
CA SER A 286 -12.64 -12.82 39.32
C SER A 286 -11.85 -13.65 38.30
N ARG A 287 -11.96 -13.37 37.00
CA ARG A 287 -11.34 -14.15 35.92
C ARG A 287 -10.40 -13.29 35.08
N GLN A 288 -9.36 -13.91 34.53
CA GLN A 288 -8.54 -13.24 33.53
C GLN A 288 -9.39 -12.84 32.33
N SER A 289 -9.13 -11.63 31.85
CA SER A 289 -9.89 -11.00 30.77
C SER A 289 -8.96 -10.73 29.60
N PHE A 290 -9.40 -11.13 28.41
CA PHE A 290 -8.62 -11.08 27.19
C PHE A 290 -9.36 -10.34 26.09
N VAL A 291 -8.60 -9.78 25.15
CA VAL A 291 -9.08 -9.34 23.84
C VAL A 291 -8.33 -10.15 22.78
N LEU A 292 -9.04 -10.57 21.73
CA LEU A 292 -8.40 -11.15 20.56
C LEU A 292 -7.75 -10.04 19.73
N LYS A 293 -6.45 -10.15 19.49
CA LYS A 293 -5.73 -9.28 18.57
C LYS A 293 -5.44 -10.04 17.28
N ILE A 294 -5.73 -9.39 16.16
CA ILE A 294 -5.49 -9.90 14.81
C ILE A 294 -4.47 -8.98 14.14
N GLN A 295 -3.37 -9.56 13.65
CA GLN A 295 -2.34 -8.82 12.93
C GLN A 295 -2.02 -9.52 11.62
N ARG A 296 -1.69 -8.77 10.56
CA ARG A 296 -1.12 -9.37 9.34
C ARG A 296 0.34 -9.76 9.58
N ALA A 297 0.67 -11.02 9.31
CA ALA A 297 2.04 -11.51 9.23
C ALA A 297 2.69 -11.03 7.92
N GLY A 298 4.00 -10.72 7.95
CA GLY A 298 4.77 -10.23 6.77
C GLY A 298 4.74 -8.73 6.64
#